data_AF-A0A2P2LQU1-F1
#
_entry.id   AF-A0A2P2LQU1-F1
#
_cell.length_a   1.000
_cell.length_b   1.000
_cell.length_c   1.000
_cell.angle_alpha   90.00
_cell.angle_beta   90.00
_cell.angle_gamma   90.00
#
_symmetry.space_group_name_H-M   'P 1'
#
loop_
_entity.id
_entity.type
_entity.pdbx_description
1 polymer ?
#
loop_
_entity_poly.entity_id
_entity_poly.type
_entity_poly.pdbx_seq_one_letter_code
_entity_poly.pdbx_strand_id
1 'polypeptide(L)'
;MREIVSIQVGGYANFVGSHFWNFQDELLGLAEGPDSDPVFKNHQDYLNMDVLYRAGETQQGILTYTPRLLSIDHQGSLGSVSSHGTLYDQGLSTPSEVTTWIGNTSTNVSEPIKKNLFLQSLHKAEQENLRCPKDIEKGNSDTGEQILDKDIVESLENSVWYWTDFSKVHYHPQSLYELSGLWMDTREFDSYGMGRDIFAESLRGEEIIERLRFFVEECDHIQGFQFIIDDAGGFSALAADFMESIADEYSNTPVLLYAVRAPTSYMKPRNQKEMISRNIHDAVSFSKLSSLCDLIVPVGLPLLSRSKQTYIQMIL
;
A
#
# COMPACT_ATOMS: atom_id res chain seq x y z
N MET A 1 18.46 -13.70 -6.48
CA MET A 1 17.47 -14.78 -6.30
C MET A 1 16.57 -14.73 -7.53
N ARG A 2 15.25 -14.83 -7.42
CA ARG A 2 14.36 -14.53 -8.54
C ARG A 2 13.21 -13.68 -8.01
N GLU A 3 13.47 -12.40 -7.85
CA GLU A 3 12.69 -11.42 -7.10
C GLU A 3 11.51 -10.86 -7.90
N ILE A 4 10.47 -10.42 -7.21
CA ILE A 4 9.29 -9.76 -7.78
C ILE A 4 9.15 -8.38 -7.12
N VAL A 5 8.87 -7.36 -7.93
CA VAL A 5 8.54 -6.03 -7.43
C VAL A 5 7.02 -5.84 -7.56
N SER A 6 6.37 -5.53 -6.44
CA SER A 6 4.93 -5.29 -6.40
C SER A 6 4.64 -3.80 -6.49
N ILE A 7 3.65 -3.43 -7.29
CA ILE A 7 3.19 -2.06 -7.48
C ILE A 7 1.69 -1.98 -7.14
N GLN A 8 1.30 -1.02 -6.32
CA GLN A 8 -0.09 -0.75 -5.97
C GLN A 8 -0.45 0.67 -6.44
N VAL A 9 -1.52 0.80 -7.24
CA VAL A 9 -1.93 2.08 -7.80
C VAL A 9 -3.40 2.35 -7.47
N GLY A 10 -3.61 3.34 -6.60
CA GLY A 10 -4.91 3.84 -6.19
C GLY A 10 -5.36 3.38 -4.81
N GLY A 11 -6.25 4.16 -4.20
CA GLY A 11 -6.70 3.94 -2.82
C GLY A 11 -7.23 2.52 -2.58
N TYR A 12 -8.19 2.05 -3.38
CA TYR A 12 -8.74 0.70 -3.20
C TYR A 12 -7.70 -0.41 -3.43
N ALA A 13 -6.78 -0.22 -4.38
CA ALA A 13 -5.67 -1.13 -4.60
C ALA A 13 -4.74 -1.21 -3.39
N ASN A 14 -4.47 -0.08 -2.72
CA ASN A 14 -3.67 -0.06 -1.50
C ASN A 14 -4.37 -0.74 -0.32
N PHE A 15 -5.71 -0.63 -0.20
CA PHE A 15 -6.48 -1.40 0.78
C PHE A 15 -6.32 -2.91 0.56
N VAL A 16 -6.53 -3.39 -0.68
CA VAL A 16 -6.37 -4.81 -1.04
C VAL A 16 -4.93 -5.26 -0.83
N GLY A 17 -3.99 -4.42 -1.24
CA GLY A 17 -2.55 -4.63 -1.09
C GLY A 17 -2.11 -4.74 0.37
N SER A 18 -2.67 -3.94 1.26
CA SER A 18 -2.38 -3.99 2.70
C SER A 18 -2.82 -5.32 3.31
N HIS A 19 -3.99 -5.83 2.93
CA HIS A 19 -4.42 -7.17 3.34
C HIS A 19 -3.49 -8.26 2.80
N PHE A 20 -3.06 -8.15 1.54
CA PHE A 20 -2.10 -9.08 0.96
C PHE A 20 -0.80 -9.13 1.79
N TRP A 21 -0.21 -7.97 2.11
CA TRP A 21 1.02 -7.90 2.89
C TRP A 21 0.84 -8.36 4.34
N ASN A 22 -0.27 -8.00 4.99
CA ASN A 22 -0.60 -8.52 6.31
C ASN A 22 -0.70 -10.04 6.34
N PHE A 23 -1.21 -10.64 5.26
CA PHE A 23 -1.27 -12.09 5.14
C PHE A 23 0.12 -12.70 4.95
N GLN A 24 1.00 -12.07 4.15
CA GLN A 24 2.39 -12.51 4.02
C GLN A 24 3.16 -12.43 5.34
N ASP A 25 2.96 -11.34 6.09
CA ASP A 25 3.55 -11.12 7.41
C ASP A 25 3.10 -12.16 8.44
N GLU A 26 1.81 -12.50 8.46
CA GLU A 26 1.29 -13.56 9.32
C GLU A 26 1.89 -14.93 8.97
N LEU A 27 2.04 -15.25 7.68
CA LEU A 27 2.69 -16.48 7.25
C LEU A 27 4.15 -16.56 7.69
N LEU A 28 4.87 -15.45 7.67
CA LEU A 28 6.24 -15.35 8.19
C LEU A 28 6.28 -15.60 9.70
N GLY A 29 5.42 -14.93 10.47
CA GLY A 29 5.34 -15.11 11.93
C GLY A 29 4.99 -16.55 12.32
N LEU A 30 4.08 -17.19 11.58
CA LEU A 30 3.73 -18.59 11.78
C LEU A 30 4.88 -19.55 11.46
N ALA A 31 5.76 -19.22 10.52
CA ALA A 31 6.91 -20.05 10.19
C ALA A 31 8.03 -19.97 11.26
N GLU A 32 8.29 -18.77 11.79
CA GLU A 32 9.37 -18.49 12.75
C GLU A 32 9.12 -19.00 14.18
N GLY A 33 7.86 -19.28 14.55
CA GLY A 33 7.49 -19.67 15.91
C GLY A 33 8.19 -20.94 16.42
N PRO A 34 8.56 -21.02 17.73
CA PRO A 34 9.20 -22.21 18.30
C PRO A 34 8.32 -23.46 18.18
N ASP A 35 7.00 -23.30 18.34
CA ASP A 35 5.99 -24.35 18.19
C ASP A 35 5.34 -24.41 16.80
N SER A 36 5.98 -23.82 15.77
CA SER A 36 5.38 -23.77 14.43
C SER A 36 5.18 -25.16 13.82
N ASP A 37 4.00 -25.33 13.21
CA ASP A 37 3.63 -26.57 12.52
C ASP A 37 4.67 -26.86 11.42
N PRO A 38 5.16 -28.11 11.28
CA PRO A 38 6.06 -28.47 10.20
C PRO A 38 5.53 -28.08 8.81
N VAL A 39 4.21 -27.95 8.61
CA VAL A 39 3.64 -27.44 7.34
C VAL A 39 4.12 -26.02 7.02
N PHE A 40 4.23 -25.14 8.03
CA PHE A 40 4.71 -23.77 7.86
C PHE A 40 6.24 -23.66 7.84
N LYS A 41 6.95 -24.50 8.60
CA LYS A 41 8.42 -24.60 8.53
C LYS A 41 8.91 -25.12 7.17
N ASN A 42 8.28 -26.19 6.70
CA ASN A 42 8.57 -26.71 5.35
C ASN A 42 8.10 -25.72 4.27
N HIS A 43 7.16 -24.82 4.60
CA HIS A 43 6.73 -23.77 3.66
C HIS A 43 7.88 -22.85 3.29
N GLN A 44 8.88 -22.63 4.15
CA GLN A 44 10.06 -21.84 3.83
C GLN A 44 10.96 -22.53 2.78
N ASP A 45 10.91 -23.87 2.69
CA ASP A 45 11.56 -24.64 1.62
C ASP A 45 10.81 -24.55 0.27
N TYR A 46 9.49 -24.29 0.29
CA TYR A 46 8.65 -24.21 -0.92
C TYR A 46 8.29 -22.78 -1.35
N LEU A 47 8.26 -21.84 -0.42
CA LEU A 47 7.84 -20.45 -0.56
C LEU A 47 8.93 -19.56 0.04
N ASN A 48 9.84 -19.14 -0.84
CA ASN A 48 10.88 -18.21 -0.46
C ASN A 48 10.31 -16.78 -0.40
N MET A 49 10.18 -16.22 0.80
CA MET A 49 9.66 -14.86 1.02
C MET A 49 10.65 -13.76 0.63
N ASP A 50 11.94 -14.06 0.50
CA ASP A 50 12.96 -13.12 -0.01
C ASP A 50 12.70 -12.72 -1.47
N VAL A 51 11.79 -13.44 -2.16
CA VAL A 51 11.30 -13.05 -3.49
C VAL A 51 10.49 -11.75 -3.42
N LEU A 52 9.68 -11.57 -2.37
CA LEU A 52 8.78 -10.43 -2.19
C LEU A 52 9.36 -9.38 -1.23
N TYR A 53 10.16 -9.80 -0.27
CA TYR A 53 10.76 -8.93 0.73
C TYR A 53 12.22 -8.65 0.43
N ARG A 54 12.75 -7.61 1.07
CA ARG A 54 14.16 -7.24 1.07
C ARG A 54 14.65 -7.13 2.51
N ALA A 55 15.85 -7.63 2.75
CA ALA A 55 16.61 -7.29 3.94
C ALA A 55 17.38 -5.99 3.67
N GLY A 56 17.25 -5.02 4.56
CA GLY A 56 17.97 -3.75 4.54
C GLY A 56 18.50 -3.40 5.92
N GLU A 57 19.24 -2.31 6.02
CA GLU A 57 19.78 -1.81 7.29
C GLU A 57 19.44 -0.33 7.43
N THR A 58 18.89 0.08 8.58
CA THR A 58 18.67 1.50 8.85
C THR A 58 19.98 2.22 9.10
N GLN A 59 19.95 3.55 9.11
CA GLN A 59 21.11 4.38 9.50
C GLN A 59 21.63 4.09 10.92
N GLN A 60 20.80 3.46 11.76
CA GLN A 60 21.15 3.07 13.13
C GLN A 60 21.76 1.67 13.21
N GLY A 61 21.91 0.97 12.08
CA GLY A 61 22.42 -0.39 12.00
C GLY A 61 21.39 -1.47 12.36
N ILE A 62 20.09 -1.12 12.35
CA ILE A 62 19.01 -2.06 12.65
C ILE A 62 18.64 -2.77 11.36
N LEU A 63 18.69 -4.10 11.37
CA LEU A 63 18.22 -4.92 10.26
C LEU A 63 16.71 -4.72 10.08
N THR A 64 16.31 -4.46 8.84
CA THR A 64 14.93 -4.24 8.44
C THR A 64 14.55 -5.27 7.40
N TYR A 65 13.31 -5.74 7.47
CA TYR A 65 12.74 -6.64 6.49
C TYR A 65 11.46 -6.01 5.95
N THR A 66 11.55 -5.45 4.74
CA THR A 66 10.47 -4.64 4.15
C THR A 66 10.05 -5.23 2.81
N PRO A 67 8.78 -5.09 2.39
CA PRO A 67 8.34 -5.57 1.10
C PRO A 67 8.97 -4.75 -0.05
N ARG A 68 9.22 -5.39 -1.19
CA ARG A 68 9.60 -4.76 -2.46
C ARG A 68 8.35 -4.16 -3.12
N LEU A 69 7.78 -3.16 -2.45
CA LEU A 69 6.52 -2.53 -2.81
C LEU A 69 6.75 -1.07 -3.26
N LEU A 70 6.03 -0.66 -4.29
CA LEU A 70 5.75 0.74 -4.61
C LEU A 70 4.23 0.98 -4.58
N SER A 71 3.76 1.77 -3.62
CA SER A 71 2.37 2.19 -3.46
C SER A 71 2.22 3.65 -3.90
N ILE A 72 1.23 3.89 -4.75
CA ILE A 72 0.89 5.20 -5.32
C ILE A 72 -0.54 5.54 -4.93
N ASP A 73 -0.73 6.69 -4.30
CA ASP A 73 -2.05 7.14 -3.85
C ASP A 73 -2.17 8.67 -3.80
N HIS A 74 -3.35 9.16 -3.44
CA HIS A 74 -3.59 10.56 -3.14
C HIS A 74 -2.76 11.06 -1.95
N GLN A 75 -2.50 12.36 -1.94
CA GLN A 75 -1.91 13.04 -0.80
C GLN A 75 -2.86 13.00 0.41
N GLY A 76 -2.34 12.58 1.55
CA GLY A 76 -3.08 12.39 2.79
C GLY A 76 -3.71 11.00 2.95
N SER A 77 -3.43 10.05 2.06
CA SER A 77 -3.94 8.66 2.13
C SER A 77 -3.23 7.79 3.18
N LEU A 78 -2.05 8.21 3.66
CA LEU A 78 -1.23 7.46 4.60
C LEU A 78 -1.71 7.57 6.06
N GLY A 79 -2.65 8.46 6.36
CA GLY A 79 -3.24 8.59 7.70
C GLY A 79 -2.21 8.92 8.78
N SER A 80 -2.02 7.99 9.72
CA SER A 80 -1.07 8.15 10.84
C SER A 80 0.38 7.79 10.49
N VAL A 81 0.63 7.24 9.29
CA VAL A 81 1.96 6.86 8.81
C VAL A 81 2.60 8.04 8.08
N SER A 82 3.90 8.26 8.31
CA SER A 82 4.64 9.31 7.62
C SER A 82 4.95 8.92 6.17
N SER A 83 5.15 9.89 5.29
CA SER A 83 5.59 9.65 3.90
C SER A 83 6.95 8.94 3.80
N HIS A 84 7.77 9.01 4.85
CA HIS A 84 9.04 8.29 4.96
C HIS A 84 8.90 6.91 5.65
N GLY A 85 7.67 6.45 5.88
CA GLY A 85 7.39 5.22 6.60
C GLY A 85 7.60 5.36 8.11
N THR A 86 7.77 4.23 8.79
CA THR A 86 7.91 4.15 10.26
C THR A 86 9.31 3.76 10.73
N LEU A 87 10.17 3.25 9.84
CA LEU A 87 11.49 2.72 10.17
C LEU A 87 12.61 3.77 10.14
N TYR A 88 12.43 4.82 9.34
CA TYR A 88 13.43 5.85 9.12
C TYR A 88 12.93 7.13 9.78
N ASP A 89 13.11 7.21 11.09
CA ASP A 89 12.82 8.43 11.85
C ASP A 89 13.91 9.46 11.55
N GLN A 90 13.86 10.05 10.36
CA GLN A 90 14.58 11.28 10.08
C GLN A 90 13.89 12.35 10.91
N GLY A 91 14.44 12.61 12.10
CA GLY A 91 13.89 13.59 13.03
C GLY A 91 13.46 14.83 12.27
N LEU A 92 12.17 15.18 12.42
CA LEU A 92 11.48 16.35 11.88
C LEU A 92 12.23 16.96 10.70
N SER A 93 11.87 16.55 9.47
CA SER A 93 12.29 17.20 8.23
C SER A 93 12.53 18.69 8.48
N THR A 94 13.81 19.08 8.57
CA THR A 94 14.17 20.49 8.75
C THR A 94 13.46 21.21 7.62
N PRO A 95 12.60 22.20 7.91
CA PRO A 95 11.83 22.86 6.87
C PRO A 95 12.81 23.29 5.80
N SER A 96 12.59 22.84 4.56
CA SER A 96 13.40 23.29 3.43
C SER A 96 13.38 24.81 3.47
N GLU A 97 14.49 25.44 3.87
CA GLU A 97 14.63 26.88 3.76
C GLU A 97 14.42 27.19 2.29
N VAL A 98 13.30 27.83 1.97
CA VAL A 98 12.98 28.21 0.59
C VAL A 98 13.92 29.36 0.25
N THR A 99 15.15 29.02 -0.14
CA THR A 99 16.23 29.98 -0.47
C THR A 99 15.85 30.94 -1.60
N THR A 100 14.80 30.64 -2.37
CA THR A 100 14.29 31.46 -3.47
C THR A 100 13.27 32.51 -3.04
N TRP A 101 12.80 32.51 -1.78
CA TRP A 101 11.77 33.44 -1.29
C TRP A 101 12.36 34.37 -0.20
N ILE A 102 12.29 35.69 -0.41
CA ILE A 102 12.94 36.71 0.44
C ILE A 102 11.98 37.25 1.52
N GLY A 103 10.71 36.83 1.51
CA GLY A 103 9.71 37.26 2.50
C GLY A 103 9.64 36.34 3.73
N ASN A 104 8.88 36.79 4.75
CA ASN A 104 8.60 35.96 5.93
C ASN A 104 7.68 34.80 5.56
N THR A 105 8.18 33.57 5.62
CA THR A 105 7.38 32.35 5.49
C THR A 105 6.88 31.89 6.85
N SER A 106 5.58 31.71 7.02
CA SER A 106 5.01 30.98 8.16
C SER A 106 4.72 29.54 7.74
N THR A 107 5.34 28.58 8.45
CA THR A 107 5.06 27.15 8.24
C THR A 107 3.98 26.75 9.23
N ASN A 108 2.82 26.30 8.72
CA ASN A 108 1.77 25.70 9.54
C ASN A 108 1.84 24.19 9.39
N VAL A 109 2.01 23.47 10.50
CA VAL A 109 2.04 22.01 10.54
C VAL A 109 0.76 21.55 11.23
N SER A 110 -0.01 20.67 10.58
CA SER A 110 -1.20 20.07 11.18
C SER A 110 -0.80 19.06 12.27
N GLU A 111 -1.67 18.87 13.26
CA GLU A 111 -1.47 17.83 14.27
C GLU A 111 -1.45 16.44 13.61
N PRO A 112 -0.52 15.55 14.00
CA PRO A 112 -0.48 14.18 13.49
C PRO A 112 -1.78 13.43 13.78
N ILE A 113 -2.25 12.66 12.80
CA ILE A 113 -3.43 11.81 12.97
C ILE A 113 -3.14 10.75 14.04
N LYS A 114 -4.03 10.64 15.02
CA LYS A 114 -3.89 9.68 16.11
C LYS A 114 -4.04 8.24 15.59
N LYS A 115 -3.08 7.37 15.91
CA LYS A 115 -3.14 5.93 15.65
C LYS A 115 -4.39 5.29 16.28
N ASN A 116 -5.04 4.38 15.58
CA ASN A 116 -6.17 3.60 16.12
C ASN A 116 -5.70 2.60 17.21
N LEU A 117 -6.64 1.87 17.83
CA LEU A 117 -6.30 0.92 18.90
C LEU A 117 -5.42 -0.24 18.42
N PHE A 118 -5.62 -0.68 17.18
CA PHE A 118 -4.82 -1.73 16.56
C PHE A 118 -3.35 -1.33 16.38
N LEU A 119 -3.09 -0.18 15.77
CA LEU A 119 -1.72 0.32 15.59
C LEU A 119 -1.04 0.65 16.93
N GLN A 120 -1.82 1.05 17.94
CA GLN A 120 -1.30 1.22 19.30
C GLN A 120 -0.92 -0.11 19.95
N SER A 121 -1.70 -1.18 19.74
CA SER A 121 -1.37 -2.49 20.28
C SER A 121 -0.14 -3.09 19.59
N LEU A 122 -0.01 -2.96 18.26
CA LEU A 122 1.20 -3.36 17.53
C LEU A 122 2.45 -2.64 18.05
N HIS A 123 2.39 -1.31 18.18
CA HIS A 123 3.52 -0.53 18.68
C HIS A 123 3.92 -0.89 20.13
N LYS A 124 2.95 -1.25 20.99
CA LYS A 124 3.25 -1.76 22.34
C LYS A 124 3.96 -3.12 22.27
N ALA A 125 3.48 -4.04 21.43
CA ALA A 125 4.08 -5.36 21.26
C ALA A 125 5.52 -5.28 20.72
N GLU A 126 5.79 -4.41 19.74
CA GLU A 126 7.13 -4.15 19.23
C GLU A 126 8.08 -3.62 20.32
N GLN A 127 7.61 -2.66 21.13
CA GLN A 127 8.40 -2.13 22.24
C GLN A 127 8.71 -3.16 23.31
N GLU A 128 7.79 -4.10 23.57
CA GLU A 128 8.03 -5.21 24.49
C GLU A 128 9.07 -6.18 23.94
N ASN A 129 9.02 -6.51 22.64
CA ASN A 129 9.99 -7.37 21.98
C ASN A 129 11.42 -6.79 21.97
N LEU A 130 11.56 -5.46 21.94
CA LEU A 130 12.85 -4.77 21.99
C LEU A 130 13.46 -4.69 23.41
N ARG A 131 12.67 -4.92 24.47
CA ARG A 131 13.17 -4.87 25.86
C ARG A 131 13.96 -6.12 26.21
N CYS A 132 15.17 -5.94 26.74
CA CYS A 132 16.01 -7.06 27.20
C CYS A 132 15.41 -7.75 28.44
N PRO A 133 15.53 -9.09 28.58
CA PRO A 133 15.03 -9.82 29.75
C PRO A 133 15.59 -9.35 31.11
N LYS A 134 16.71 -8.62 31.12
CA LYS A 134 17.39 -8.14 32.34
C LYS A 134 16.74 -6.90 32.96
N ASP A 135 15.85 -6.21 32.26
CA ASP A 135 15.16 -5.01 32.76
C ASP A 135 13.78 -5.33 33.39
N ILE A 136 13.35 -6.60 33.36
CA ILE A 136 12.05 -7.05 33.86
C ILE A 136 11.99 -7.03 35.41
N GLU A 137 13.12 -7.12 36.11
CA GLU A 137 13.15 -7.19 37.58
C GLU A 137 12.98 -5.84 38.30
N LYS A 138 12.95 -4.71 37.57
CA LYS A 138 12.77 -3.36 38.15
C LYS A 138 11.81 -2.50 37.34
N GLY A 139 10.62 -3.00 37.06
CA GLY A 139 9.51 -2.20 36.52
C GLY A 139 8.26 -2.41 37.35
N ASN A 140 7.78 -1.35 37.99
CA ASN A 140 6.48 -1.31 38.65
C ASN A 140 5.38 -1.88 37.74
N SER A 141 4.38 -2.49 38.36
CA SER A 141 3.10 -2.83 37.74
C SER A 141 2.45 -1.58 37.14
N ASP A 142 2.80 -1.24 35.90
CA ASP A 142 2.12 -0.18 35.18
C ASP A 142 0.71 -0.67 34.88
N THR A 143 -0.24 0.02 35.51
CA THR A 143 -1.67 0.00 35.20
C THR A 143 -1.88 0.60 33.81
N GLY A 144 -1.41 -0.08 32.77
CA GLY A 144 -1.80 0.19 31.40
C GLY A 144 -3.15 -0.46 31.15
N GLU A 145 -4.13 0.29 30.65
CA GLU A 145 -5.39 -0.27 30.14
C GLU A 145 -5.03 -1.42 29.19
N GLN A 146 -5.41 -2.64 29.59
CA GLN A 146 -5.29 -3.82 28.74
C GLN A 146 -6.23 -3.58 27.56
N ILE A 147 -5.65 -3.35 26.39
CA ILE A 147 -6.41 -3.28 25.16
C ILE A 147 -6.95 -4.68 24.92
N LEU A 148 -8.27 -4.87 25.02
CA LEU A 148 -8.89 -6.17 24.80
C LEU A 148 -9.03 -6.40 23.29
N ASP A 149 -8.85 -7.65 22.84
CA ASP A 149 -9.01 -8.03 21.43
C ASP A 149 -10.36 -7.59 20.86
N LYS A 150 -11.41 -7.64 21.69
CA LYS A 150 -12.75 -7.21 21.31
C LYS A 150 -12.82 -5.71 20.96
N ASP A 151 -12.10 -4.87 21.69
CA ASP A 151 -12.07 -3.43 21.47
C ASP A 151 -11.24 -3.09 20.21
N ILE A 152 -10.22 -3.89 19.91
CA ILE A 152 -9.44 -3.80 18.67
C ILE A 152 -10.33 -4.11 17.47
N VAL A 153 -11.07 -5.23 17.52
CA VAL A 153 -11.99 -5.62 16.44
C VAL A 153 -13.07 -4.55 16.23
N GLU A 154 -13.69 -4.06 17.31
CA GLU A 154 -14.69 -2.99 17.22
C GLU A 154 -14.11 -1.69 16.64
N SER A 155 -12.85 -1.35 16.96
CA SER A 155 -12.14 -0.24 16.36
C SER A 155 -11.91 -0.47 14.87
N LEU A 156 -11.45 -1.64 14.45
CA LEU A 156 -11.21 -1.93 13.03
C LEU A 156 -12.51 -1.92 12.20
N GLU A 157 -13.63 -2.40 12.75
CA GLU A 157 -14.92 -2.38 12.07
C GLU A 157 -15.46 -0.96 11.85
N ASN A 158 -15.17 -0.01 12.76
CA ASN A 158 -15.81 1.31 12.77
C ASN A 158 -14.88 2.49 12.47
N SER A 159 -13.56 2.32 12.54
CA SER A 159 -12.58 3.43 12.53
C SER A 159 -11.44 3.27 11.54
N VAL A 160 -11.63 2.50 10.46
CA VAL A 160 -10.68 2.41 9.34
C VAL A 160 -11.05 3.44 8.27
N TRP A 161 -10.18 4.41 8.09
CA TRP A 161 -10.32 5.46 7.07
C TRP A 161 -9.21 5.38 6.03
N TYR A 162 -8.04 4.93 6.44
CA TYR A 162 -6.83 4.82 5.62
C TYR A 162 -6.42 3.35 5.48
N TRP A 163 -5.80 3.00 4.36
CA TRP A 163 -5.32 1.64 4.13
C TRP A 163 -4.19 1.24 5.10
N THR A 164 -3.48 2.23 5.65
CA THR A 164 -2.44 2.08 6.65
C THR A 164 -2.97 1.77 8.05
N ASP A 165 -4.26 2.02 8.33
CA ASP A 165 -4.83 1.89 9.69
C ASP A 165 -4.82 0.45 10.21
N PHE A 166 -4.77 -0.54 9.32
CA PHE A 166 -4.69 -1.96 9.68
C PHE A 166 -3.42 -2.61 9.15
N SER A 167 -2.46 -1.84 8.63
CA SER A 167 -1.23 -2.39 8.08
C SER A 167 -0.26 -2.80 9.20
N LYS A 168 0.16 -4.05 9.20
CA LYS A 168 1.19 -4.60 10.10
C LYS A 168 2.60 -4.32 9.60
N VAL A 169 2.74 -4.26 8.28
CA VAL A 169 4.05 -4.26 7.61
C VAL A 169 4.67 -2.87 7.61
N HIS A 170 5.97 -2.82 7.85
CA HIS A 170 6.74 -1.59 7.71
C HIS A 170 7.16 -1.37 6.26
N TYR A 171 6.99 -0.13 5.78
CA TYR A 171 7.35 0.26 4.42
C TYR A 171 8.68 0.98 4.35
N HIS A 172 9.38 0.79 3.24
CA HIS A 172 10.57 1.56 2.92
C HIS A 172 10.17 3.00 2.51
N PRO A 173 10.99 4.04 2.73
CA PRO A 173 10.67 5.41 2.32
C PRO A 173 10.44 5.55 0.80
N GLN A 174 11.10 4.71 0.00
CA GLN A 174 10.90 4.68 -1.46
C GLN A 174 9.63 3.90 -1.87
N SER A 175 8.99 3.18 -0.93
CA SER A 175 7.77 2.42 -1.21
C SER A 175 6.52 3.30 -1.28
N LEU A 176 6.51 4.46 -0.65
CA LEU A 176 5.30 5.28 -0.52
C LEU A 176 5.42 6.51 -1.43
N TYR A 177 4.47 6.68 -2.35
CA TYR A 177 4.38 7.84 -3.22
C TYR A 177 2.99 8.50 -3.15
N GLU A 178 2.96 9.73 -2.66
CA GLU A 178 1.75 10.55 -2.57
C GLU A 178 1.68 11.54 -3.73
N LEU A 179 0.62 11.46 -4.52
CA LEU A 179 0.34 12.37 -5.63
C LEU A 179 0.00 13.77 -5.09
N SER A 180 1.02 14.64 -5.08
CA SER A 180 0.90 16.00 -4.59
C SER A 180 -0.19 16.79 -5.35
N GLY A 181 -1.02 17.55 -4.63
CA GLY A 181 -2.06 18.39 -5.23
C GLY A 181 -3.39 17.69 -5.52
N LEU A 182 -3.49 16.38 -5.32
CA LEU A 182 -4.77 15.67 -5.21
C LEU A 182 -4.99 15.25 -3.76
N TRP A 183 -5.94 15.91 -3.10
CA TRP A 183 -6.36 15.55 -1.77
C TRP A 183 -7.44 14.47 -1.83
N MET A 184 -7.40 13.52 -0.89
CA MET A 184 -8.35 12.40 -0.75
C MET A 184 -9.83 12.76 -0.93
N ASP A 185 -10.25 13.98 -0.57
CA ASP A 185 -11.67 14.41 -0.59
C ASP A 185 -12.11 15.08 -1.91
N THR A 186 -11.18 15.26 -2.85
CA THR A 186 -11.51 15.84 -4.16
C THR A 186 -12.01 14.73 -5.10
N ARG A 187 -13.33 14.69 -5.37
CA ARG A 187 -13.97 13.84 -6.42
C ARG A 187 -13.50 14.19 -7.84
N GLU A 188 -12.37 14.85 -7.96
CA GLU A 188 -11.84 15.39 -9.19
C GLU A 188 -11.12 14.29 -9.97
N PHE A 189 -10.66 13.20 -9.34
CA PHE A 189 -9.89 12.15 -10.01
C PHE A 189 -10.70 10.98 -10.60
N ASP A 190 -11.87 11.24 -11.17
CA ASP A 190 -12.74 10.19 -11.74
C ASP A 190 -12.58 10.01 -13.26
N SER A 191 -11.80 10.87 -13.92
CA SER A 191 -11.66 10.89 -15.39
C SER A 191 -10.35 10.27 -15.86
N TYR A 192 -10.41 9.49 -16.94
CA TYR A 192 -9.23 8.88 -17.56
C TYR A 192 -8.20 9.94 -18.01
N GLY A 193 -8.66 11.05 -18.60
CA GLY A 193 -7.77 12.11 -19.08
C GLY A 193 -6.97 12.77 -17.96
N MET A 194 -7.58 12.94 -16.79
CA MET A 194 -6.92 13.56 -15.63
C MET A 194 -5.80 12.69 -15.07
N GLY A 195 -5.97 11.37 -15.06
CA GLY A 195 -4.91 10.44 -14.69
C GLY A 195 -3.68 10.54 -15.58
N ARG A 196 -3.92 10.65 -16.88
CA ARG A 196 -2.88 10.83 -17.89
C ARG A 196 -2.11 12.15 -17.70
N ASP A 197 -2.85 13.24 -17.50
CA ASP A 197 -2.26 14.56 -17.32
C ASP A 197 -1.38 14.60 -16.06
N ILE A 198 -1.81 13.96 -14.96
CA ILE A 198 -1.04 13.88 -13.72
C ILE A 198 0.29 13.14 -13.91
N PHE A 199 0.30 12.04 -14.65
CA PHE A 199 1.54 11.28 -14.86
C PHE A 199 2.56 12.08 -15.69
N ALA A 200 2.07 12.78 -16.72
CA ALA A 200 2.89 13.64 -17.58
C ALA A 200 3.31 14.97 -16.90
N GLU A 201 2.57 15.43 -15.90
CA GLU A 201 2.81 16.71 -15.24
C GLU A 201 4.02 16.66 -14.30
N SER A 202 4.80 17.74 -14.30
CA SER A 202 5.82 18.05 -13.28
C SER A 202 6.86 16.94 -13.02
N LEU A 203 7.22 16.15 -14.04
CA LEU A 203 8.18 15.03 -13.92
C LEU A 203 7.76 13.95 -12.92
N ARG A 204 6.48 13.86 -12.57
CA ARG A 204 5.96 12.87 -11.60
C ARG A 204 6.19 11.44 -12.06
N GLY A 205 5.96 11.17 -13.35
CA GLY A 205 6.26 9.87 -13.94
C GLY A 205 7.72 9.45 -13.74
N GLU A 206 8.67 10.36 -13.96
CA GLU A 206 10.10 10.11 -13.73
C GLU A 206 10.39 9.82 -12.25
N GLU A 207 9.74 10.54 -11.34
CA GLU A 207 9.90 10.35 -9.89
C GLU A 207 9.38 8.98 -9.40
N ILE A 208 8.28 8.51 -10.01
CA ILE A 208 7.71 7.18 -9.77
C ILE A 208 8.64 6.10 -10.32
N ILE A 209 9.16 6.29 -11.53
CA ILE A 209 10.09 5.35 -12.19
C ILE A 209 11.40 5.26 -11.41
N GLU A 210 11.93 6.38 -10.89
CA GLU A 210 13.14 6.37 -10.07
C GLU A 210 12.94 5.56 -8.77
N ARG A 211 11.77 5.66 -8.13
CA ARG A 211 11.41 4.82 -6.98
C ARG A 211 11.33 3.34 -7.34
N LEU A 212 10.78 3.02 -8.52
CA LEU A 212 10.78 1.65 -9.02
C LEU A 212 12.21 1.15 -9.23
N ARG A 213 13.06 1.97 -9.87
CA ARG A 213 14.45 1.66 -10.19
C ARG A 213 15.24 1.30 -8.94
N PHE A 214 15.02 2.00 -7.82
CA PHE A 214 15.60 1.64 -6.52
C PHE A 214 15.36 0.16 -6.15
N PHE A 215 14.13 -0.35 -6.28
CA PHE A 215 13.84 -1.75 -5.95
C PHE A 215 14.35 -2.73 -6.99
N VAL A 216 14.34 -2.34 -8.28
CA VAL A 216 14.80 -3.20 -9.37
C VAL A 216 16.32 -3.38 -9.34
N GLU A 217 17.08 -2.31 -9.07
CA GLU A 217 18.55 -2.36 -8.97
C GLU A 217 19.05 -3.20 -7.80
N GLU A 218 18.25 -3.31 -6.73
CA GLU A 218 18.53 -4.21 -5.60
C GLU A 218 18.20 -5.68 -5.89
N CYS A 219 17.56 -6.01 -7.02
CA CYS A 219 17.27 -7.38 -7.39
C CYS A 219 18.45 -7.97 -8.17
N ASP A 220 18.88 -9.18 -7.82
CA ASP A 220 19.87 -9.90 -8.66
C ASP A 220 19.25 -10.26 -10.02
N HIS A 221 17.98 -10.69 -10.01
CA HIS A 221 17.25 -11.07 -11.21
C HIS A 221 15.75 -10.90 -11.03
N ILE A 222 15.21 -9.82 -11.61
CA ILE A 222 13.77 -9.58 -11.61
C ILE A 222 13.03 -10.64 -12.45
N GLN A 223 12.07 -11.33 -11.84
CA GLN A 223 11.18 -12.26 -12.53
C GLN A 223 10.06 -11.57 -13.26
N GLY A 224 9.54 -10.48 -12.71
CA GLY A 224 8.28 -9.92 -13.11
C GLY A 224 7.84 -8.77 -12.21
N PHE A 225 6.86 -8.02 -12.71
CA PHE A 225 6.16 -7.00 -11.93
C PHE A 225 4.76 -7.50 -11.55
N GLN A 226 4.39 -7.31 -10.29
CA GLN A 226 3.04 -7.60 -9.81
C GLN A 226 2.29 -6.29 -9.58
N PHE A 227 1.32 -6.01 -10.42
CA PHE A 227 0.48 -4.83 -10.29
C PHE A 227 -0.83 -5.14 -9.58
N ILE A 228 -1.24 -4.29 -8.64
CA ILE A 228 -2.60 -4.22 -8.10
C ILE A 228 -3.08 -2.81 -8.41
N ILE A 229 -4.13 -2.67 -9.22
CA ILE A 229 -4.58 -1.36 -9.69
C ILE A 229 -6.06 -1.18 -9.49
N ASP A 230 -6.48 0.05 -9.19
CA ASP A 230 -7.88 0.43 -9.35
C ASP A 230 -8.17 0.58 -10.85
N ASP A 231 -9.03 -0.29 -11.37
CA ASP A 231 -9.37 -0.33 -12.80
C ASP A 231 -10.36 0.77 -13.23
N ALA A 232 -10.82 1.56 -12.25
CA ALA A 232 -11.71 2.70 -12.40
C ALA A 232 -11.04 4.02 -11.98
N GLY A 233 -11.60 5.14 -12.44
CA GLY A 233 -11.11 6.48 -12.09
C GLY A 233 -9.76 6.81 -12.72
N GLY A 234 -9.15 7.93 -12.30
CA GLY A 234 -7.91 8.43 -12.87
C GLY A 234 -6.70 7.50 -12.65
N PHE A 235 -6.73 6.66 -11.61
CA PHE A 235 -5.62 5.74 -11.32
C PHE A 235 -5.40 4.71 -12.42
N SER A 236 -6.47 4.28 -13.12
CA SER A 236 -6.35 3.37 -14.25
C SER A 236 -5.49 3.93 -15.39
N ALA A 237 -5.64 5.23 -15.68
CA ALA A 237 -4.87 5.91 -16.72
C ALA A 237 -3.42 6.15 -16.27
N LEU A 238 -3.23 6.53 -15.01
CA LEU A 238 -1.89 6.67 -14.42
C LEU A 238 -1.14 5.34 -14.43
N ALA A 239 -1.82 4.25 -14.08
CA ALA A 239 -1.25 2.90 -14.13
C ALA A 239 -0.90 2.49 -15.56
N ALA A 240 -1.77 2.80 -16.54
CA ALA A 240 -1.48 2.51 -17.94
C ALA A 240 -0.22 3.24 -18.44
N ASP A 241 -0.08 4.54 -18.19
CA ASP A 241 1.11 5.31 -18.60
C ASP A 241 2.38 4.84 -17.85
N PHE A 242 2.23 4.45 -16.58
CA PHE A 242 3.35 3.87 -15.82
C PHE A 242 3.79 2.51 -16.40
N MET A 243 2.83 1.65 -16.75
CA MET A 243 3.10 0.37 -17.40
C MET A 243 3.70 0.54 -18.80
N GLU A 244 3.28 1.57 -19.56
CA GLU A 244 3.92 1.93 -20.84
C GLU A 244 5.41 2.26 -20.62
N SER A 245 5.72 3.05 -19.59
CA SER A 245 7.11 3.40 -19.24
C SER A 245 7.94 2.17 -18.82
N ILE A 246 7.33 1.24 -18.08
CA ILE A 246 7.98 -0.03 -17.69
C ILE A 246 8.21 -0.92 -18.91
N ALA A 247 7.28 -0.97 -19.86
CA ALA A 247 7.44 -1.77 -21.07
C ALA A 247 8.62 -1.26 -21.93
N ASP A 248 8.89 0.04 -21.91
CA ASP A 248 10.03 0.65 -22.60
C ASP A 248 11.37 0.37 -21.90
N GLU A 249 11.44 0.47 -20.56
CA GLU A 249 12.68 0.29 -19.79
C GLU A 249 13.00 -1.19 -19.48
N TYR A 250 11.97 -2.02 -19.24
CA TYR A 250 12.06 -3.40 -18.78
C TYR A 250 11.34 -4.38 -19.73
N SER A 251 11.64 -4.29 -21.03
CA SER A 251 10.89 -4.93 -22.13
C SER A 251 10.74 -6.46 -22.08
N ASN A 252 11.57 -7.17 -21.30
CA ASN A 252 11.54 -8.65 -21.21
C ASN A 252 10.95 -9.15 -19.89
N THR A 253 10.46 -8.24 -19.04
CA THR A 253 9.98 -8.58 -17.71
C THR A 253 8.46 -8.72 -17.75
N PRO A 254 7.91 -9.91 -17.45
CA PRO A 254 6.48 -10.14 -17.51
C PRO A 254 5.72 -9.34 -16.45
N VAL A 255 4.49 -8.97 -16.77
CA VAL A 255 3.61 -8.19 -15.89
C VAL A 255 2.34 -8.97 -15.56
N LEU A 256 2.15 -9.23 -14.26
CA LEU A 256 0.93 -9.80 -13.69
C LEU A 256 0.07 -8.69 -13.10
N LEU A 257 -1.13 -8.52 -13.63
CA LEU A 257 -2.04 -7.43 -13.25
C LEU A 257 -3.26 -7.95 -12.50
N TYR A 258 -3.44 -7.52 -11.25
CA TYR A 258 -4.67 -7.66 -10.48
C TYR A 258 -5.50 -6.39 -10.63
N ALA A 259 -6.57 -6.47 -11.42
CA ALA A 259 -7.50 -5.37 -11.61
C ALA A 259 -8.55 -5.42 -10.49
N VAL A 260 -8.49 -4.47 -9.55
CA VAL A 260 -9.44 -4.37 -8.44
C VAL A 260 -10.41 -3.22 -8.68
N ARG A 261 -11.61 -3.33 -8.10
CA ARG A 261 -12.64 -2.30 -8.22
C ARG A 261 -13.37 -2.07 -6.90
N ALA A 262 -13.42 -0.82 -6.46
CA ALA A 262 -14.12 -0.46 -5.23
C ALA A 262 -15.62 -0.82 -5.29
N PRO A 263 -16.25 -1.22 -4.16
CA PRO A 263 -17.70 -1.50 -4.09
C PRO A 263 -18.58 -0.35 -4.58
N THR A 264 -18.14 0.89 -4.37
CA THR A 264 -18.81 2.12 -4.81
C THR A 264 -18.94 2.21 -6.33
N SER A 265 -17.99 1.63 -7.08
CA SER A 265 -18.00 1.61 -8.55
C SER A 265 -19.09 0.69 -9.11
N TYR A 266 -19.58 -0.29 -8.33
CA TYR A 266 -20.72 -1.14 -8.69
C TYR A 266 -22.09 -0.50 -8.36
N MET A 267 -22.12 0.65 -7.69
CA MET A 267 -23.38 1.36 -7.46
C MET A 267 -23.97 1.87 -8.77
N LYS A 268 -25.30 1.77 -8.88
CA LYS A 268 -26.03 2.22 -10.07
C LYS A 268 -25.68 3.69 -10.39
N PRO A 269 -25.31 4.00 -11.64
CA PRO A 269 -25.04 5.38 -12.04
C PRO A 269 -26.29 6.22 -11.83
N ARG A 270 -26.12 7.48 -11.39
CA ARG A 270 -27.24 8.36 -11.09
C ARG A 270 -27.97 8.76 -12.37
N ASN A 271 -27.18 9.03 -13.42
CA ASN A 271 -27.67 9.52 -14.71
C ASN A 271 -27.08 8.72 -15.89
N GLN A 272 -27.76 8.78 -17.05
CA GLN A 272 -27.31 8.12 -18.29
C GLN A 272 -25.92 8.59 -18.73
N LYS A 273 -25.59 9.88 -18.54
CA LYS A 273 -24.26 10.44 -18.86
C LYS A 273 -23.15 9.76 -18.06
N GLU A 274 -23.36 9.57 -16.75
CA GLU A 274 -22.38 8.88 -15.88
C GLU A 274 -22.22 7.42 -16.31
N MET A 275 -23.32 6.74 -16.65
CA MET A 275 -23.27 5.37 -17.17
C MET A 275 -22.43 5.26 -18.44
N ILE A 276 -22.67 6.16 -19.41
CA ILE A 276 -21.91 6.18 -20.67
C ILE A 276 -20.44 6.49 -20.40
N SER A 277 -20.15 7.49 -19.56
CA SER A 277 -18.78 7.86 -19.19
C SER A 277 -18.02 6.70 -18.53
N ARG A 278 -18.65 5.98 -17.60
CA ARG A 278 -18.07 4.81 -16.94
C ARG A 278 -17.83 3.66 -17.92
N ASN A 279 -18.79 3.36 -18.80
CA ASN A 279 -18.61 2.29 -19.79
C ASN A 279 -17.48 2.61 -20.79
N ILE A 280 -17.35 3.88 -21.19
CA ILE A 280 -16.24 4.33 -22.05
C ILE A 280 -14.92 4.21 -21.28
N HIS A 281 -14.89 4.67 -20.03
CA HIS A 281 -13.73 4.57 -19.17
C HIS A 281 -13.27 3.11 -19.02
N ASP A 282 -14.18 2.21 -18.65
CA ASP A 282 -13.92 0.78 -18.49
C ASP A 282 -13.36 0.16 -19.77
N ALA A 283 -13.93 0.49 -20.93
CA ALA A 283 -13.47 -0.02 -22.22
C ALA A 283 -12.06 0.47 -22.57
N VAL A 284 -11.77 1.76 -22.33
CA VAL A 284 -10.45 2.36 -22.60
C VAL A 284 -9.40 1.82 -21.63
N SER A 285 -9.70 1.84 -20.33
CA SER A 285 -8.89 1.29 -19.24
C SER A 285 -8.51 -0.15 -19.54
N PHE A 286 -9.51 -1.03 -19.75
CA PHE A 286 -9.27 -2.44 -20.07
C PHE A 286 -8.46 -2.62 -21.36
N SER A 287 -8.77 -1.88 -22.43
CA SER A 287 -8.03 -1.99 -23.70
C SER A 287 -6.57 -1.60 -23.56
N LYS A 288 -6.25 -0.61 -22.73
CA LYS A 288 -4.88 -0.15 -22.50
C LYS A 288 -4.11 -1.10 -21.60
N LEU A 289 -4.67 -1.41 -20.44
CA LEU A 289 -4.06 -2.29 -19.46
C LEU A 289 -3.81 -3.70 -20.01
N SER A 290 -4.79 -4.27 -20.72
CA SER A 290 -4.65 -5.61 -21.32
C SER A 290 -3.55 -5.71 -22.37
N SER A 291 -3.17 -4.60 -23.02
CA SER A 291 -2.07 -4.58 -23.99
C SER A 291 -0.69 -4.53 -23.36
N LEU A 292 -0.60 -4.19 -22.07
CA LEU A 292 0.63 -3.96 -21.32
C LEU A 292 0.91 -5.05 -20.27
N CYS A 293 0.02 -6.05 -20.15
CA CYS A 293 0.19 -7.16 -19.22
C CYS A 293 0.16 -8.51 -19.93
N ASP A 294 0.90 -9.48 -19.39
CA ASP A 294 0.89 -10.86 -19.86
C ASP A 294 -0.30 -11.65 -19.27
N LEU A 295 -0.70 -11.30 -18.05
CA LEU A 295 -1.85 -11.90 -17.39
C LEU A 295 -2.63 -10.85 -16.59
N ILE A 296 -3.93 -10.77 -16.85
CA ILE A 296 -4.88 -9.95 -16.09
C ILE A 296 -5.80 -10.85 -15.26
N VAL A 297 -5.89 -10.55 -13.97
CA VAL A 297 -6.75 -11.22 -12.99
C VAL A 297 -7.74 -10.20 -12.44
N PRO A 298 -8.99 -10.19 -12.91
CA PRO A 298 -10.01 -9.29 -12.38
C PRO A 298 -10.43 -9.78 -10.98
N VAL A 299 -10.28 -8.91 -9.99
CA VAL A 299 -10.65 -9.14 -8.59
C VAL A 299 -11.78 -8.18 -8.26
N GLY A 300 -13.00 -8.72 -8.21
CA GLY A 300 -14.20 -7.92 -7.95
C GLY A 300 -15.15 -8.66 -7.04
N LEU A 301 -16.16 -7.93 -6.56
CA LEU A 301 -17.25 -8.55 -5.82
C LEU A 301 -17.88 -9.64 -6.70
N PRO A 302 -18.05 -10.87 -6.19
CA PRO A 302 -18.77 -11.88 -6.92
C PRO A 302 -20.18 -11.32 -7.15
N LEU A 303 -20.59 -11.21 -8.41
CA LEU A 303 -21.99 -11.02 -8.80
C LEU A 303 -22.78 -12.29 -8.43
N LEU A 304 -22.87 -12.63 -7.14
CA LEU A 304 -23.80 -13.60 -6.58
C LEU A 304 -25.20 -12.97 -6.52
N SER A 305 -25.69 -12.55 -7.68
CA SER A 305 -27.10 -12.26 -7.88
C SER A 305 -27.76 -13.53 -8.44
N ARG A 306 -28.24 -14.40 -7.53
CA ARG A 306 -29.51 -15.15 -7.61
C ARG A 306 -29.57 -16.33 -6.62
N SER A 307 -29.59 -16.02 -5.33
CA SER A 307 -30.51 -16.72 -4.42
C SER A 307 -30.92 -15.76 -3.32
N LYS A 308 -32.25 -15.56 -3.18
CA LYS A 308 -32.81 -14.99 -1.95
C LYS A 308 -32.40 -15.93 -0.82
N GLN A 309 -31.95 -15.37 0.29
CA GLN A 309 -31.42 -16.05 1.50
C GLN A 309 -29.96 -16.49 1.41
N THR A 310 -29.06 -15.53 1.60
CA THR A 310 -28.09 -15.62 2.70
C THR A 310 -27.54 -14.21 2.95
N TYR A 311 -27.95 -13.60 4.05
CA TYR A 311 -27.16 -12.55 4.69
C TYR A 311 -25.88 -13.23 5.17
N ILE A 312 -24.88 -13.31 4.30
CA ILE A 312 -23.50 -13.38 4.75
C ILE A 312 -23.07 -11.93 4.76
N GLN A 313 -23.22 -11.30 5.92
CA GLN A 313 -22.30 -10.25 6.33
C GLN A 313 -20.91 -10.86 6.15
N MET A 314 -20.18 -10.44 5.11
CA MET A 314 -18.74 -10.56 5.14
C MET A 314 -18.30 -9.68 6.30
N ILE A 315 -18.05 -10.34 7.40
CA ILE A 315 -17.20 -9.85 8.48
C ILE A 315 -15.84 -9.64 7.80
N LEU A 316 -15.56 -8.36 7.54
CA LEU A 316 -14.22 -7.80 7.39
C LEU A 316 -13.86 -7.23 8.76
#